data_AF-A0A7J4K630-F1
#
_entry.id   AF-A0A7J4K630-F1
#
_cell.length_a   1.000
_cell.length_b   1.000
_cell.length_c   1.000
_cell.angle_alpha   90.00
_cell.angle_beta   90.00
_cell.angle_gamma   90.00
#
_symmetry.space_group_name_H-M   'P 1'
#
loop_
_entity.id
_entity.type
_entity.pdbx_description
1 polymer ?
#
loop_
_entity_poly.entity_id
_entity_poly.type
_entity_poly.pdbx_seq_one_letter_code
_entity_poly.pdbx_strand_id
1 'polypeptide(L)'
;MKRKLILIAGIPGVGKTSIGNFLESKYEYKHFDMEKYSRTSKIIKNADNFIAKNFKNNKHIIITWGFSPDKKTINVVNYLNKYGFRTFWFDGNKNSARRITMQRKTFDNRILKKQMSALDKWNVPKDINAKIINVFDKKGNFRKIMNIAKEIKAI
;
A
#
# COMPACT_ATOMS: atom_id res chain seq x y z
N MET A 1 -9.76 -19.83 -10.92
CA MET A 1 -9.69 -18.36 -10.65
C MET A 1 -8.33 -17.82 -11.05
N LYS A 2 -8.25 -16.66 -11.70
CA LYS A 2 -6.97 -16.01 -12.04
C LYS A 2 -6.35 -15.44 -10.76
N ARG A 3 -5.04 -15.66 -10.59
CA ARG A 3 -4.23 -15.09 -9.52
C ARG A 3 -4.43 -13.57 -9.41
N LYS A 4 -4.60 -13.05 -8.18
CA LYS A 4 -4.75 -11.61 -7.92
C LYS A 4 -3.49 -11.08 -7.24
N LEU A 5 -2.84 -10.09 -7.86
CA LEU A 5 -1.66 -9.41 -7.36
C LEU A 5 -2.00 -7.94 -7.11
N ILE A 6 -1.89 -7.49 -5.86
CA ILE A 6 -2.30 -6.14 -5.44
C ILE A 6 -1.15 -5.48 -4.69
N LEU A 7 -0.84 -4.24 -5.07
CA LEU A 7 0.05 -3.36 -4.32
C LEU A 7 -0.75 -2.18 -3.79
N ILE A 8 -0.64 -1.91 -2.49
CA ILE A 8 -1.27 -0.78 -1.82
C ILE A 8 -0.17 0.12 -1.26
N ALA A 9 -0.02 1.27 -1.89
CA ALA A 9 0.74 2.41 -1.39
C ALA A 9 -0.24 3.48 -0.88
N GLY A 10 0.25 4.55 -0.27
CA GLY A 10 -0.62 5.63 0.20
C GLY A 10 -0.03 6.42 1.36
N ILE A 11 -0.70 7.51 1.71
CA ILE A 11 -0.29 8.38 2.81
C ILE A 11 -0.29 7.61 4.16
N PRO A 12 0.46 8.05 5.18
CA PRO A 12 0.39 7.45 6.51
C PRO A 12 -1.03 7.48 7.10
N GLY A 13 -1.38 6.48 7.92
CA GLY A 13 -2.65 6.48 8.66
C GLY A 13 -3.90 6.06 7.89
N VAL A 14 -3.80 5.61 6.63
CA VAL A 14 -4.95 5.21 5.78
C VAL A 14 -5.29 3.71 5.82
N GLY A 15 -4.79 2.97 6.81
CA GLY A 15 -5.21 1.58 7.04
C GLY A 15 -4.68 0.55 6.03
N LYS A 16 -3.55 0.81 5.35
CA LYS A 16 -2.92 -0.12 4.40
C LYS A 16 -2.70 -1.51 5.00
N THR A 17 -1.98 -1.60 6.12
CA THR A 17 -1.74 -2.87 6.83
C THR A 17 -3.05 -3.56 7.26
N SER A 18 -4.07 -2.78 7.64
CA SER A 18 -5.36 -3.31 8.06
C SER A 18 -6.07 -4.05 6.93
N ILE A 19 -6.07 -3.52 5.70
CA ILE A 19 -6.65 -4.23 4.55
C ILE A 19 -5.84 -5.45 4.11
N GLY A 20 -4.51 -5.38 4.24
CA GLY A 20 -3.64 -6.55 4.05
C GLY A 20 -4.01 -7.71 4.97
N ASN A 21 -4.09 -7.43 6.28
CA ASN A 21 -4.45 -8.42 7.30
C ASN A 21 -5.89 -8.95 7.11
N PHE A 22 -6.82 -8.10 6.71
CA PHE A 22 -8.20 -8.51 6.43
C PHE A 22 -8.28 -9.50 5.26
N LEU A 23 -7.56 -9.24 4.18
CA LEU A 23 -7.54 -10.13 3.02
C LEU A 23 -6.81 -11.43 3.32
N GLU A 24 -5.70 -11.39 4.08
CA GLU A 24 -4.99 -12.60 4.52
C GLU A 24 -5.84 -13.49 5.41
N SER A 25 -6.56 -12.90 6.38
CA SER A 25 -7.40 -13.68 7.30
C SER A 25 -8.67 -14.25 6.69
N LYS A 26 -9.15 -13.74 5.54
CA LYS A 26 -10.47 -14.11 5.00
C LYS A 26 -10.50 -14.61 3.55
N TYR A 27 -9.49 -14.34 2.73
CA TYR A 27 -9.58 -14.51 1.27
C TYR A 27 -8.34 -15.16 0.62
N GLU A 28 -7.62 -16.02 1.36
CA GLU A 28 -6.43 -16.75 0.86
C GLU A 28 -5.31 -15.85 0.31
N TYR A 29 -5.26 -14.58 0.72
CA TYR A 29 -4.16 -13.69 0.36
C TYR A 29 -2.94 -13.99 1.23
N LYS A 30 -1.76 -13.94 0.63
CA LYS A 30 -0.52 -13.75 1.39
C LYS A 30 -0.24 -12.26 1.52
N HIS A 31 -0.15 -11.75 2.75
CA HIS A 31 0.15 -10.35 3.00
C HIS A 31 1.65 -10.11 3.20
N PHE A 32 2.21 -9.19 2.42
CA PHE A 32 3.58 -8.72 2.56
C PHE A 32 3.59 -7.25 2.97
N ASP A 33 3.79 -7.01 4.26
CA ASP A 33 3.96 -5.67 4.81
C ASP A 33 5.42 -5.21 4.66
N MET A 34 5.68 -4.36 3.68
CA MET A 34 7.04 -3.88 3.35
C MET A 34 7.65 -3.00 4.44
N GLU A 35 6.86 -2.51 5.40
CA GLU A 35 7.42 -1.80 6.56
C GLU A 35 8.01 -2.78 7.59
N LYS A 36 7.46 -4.00 7.70
CA LYS A 36 7.98 -5.06 8.56
C LYS A 36 9.12 -5.84 7.93
N TYR A 37 9.06 -6.00 6.61
CA TYR A 37 10.13 -6.60 5.85
C TYR A 37 11.03 -5.48 5.32
N SER A 38 12.13 -5.17 6.01
CA SER A 38 13.22 -4.23 5.63
C SER A 38 13.94 -4.57 4.30
N ARG A 39 13.25 -5.27 3.40
CA ARG A 39 13.71 -5.97 2.21
C ARG A 39 13.46 -5.21 0.93
N THR A 40 13.03 -3.95 0.99
CA THR A 40 12.85 -3.11 -0.20
C THR A 40 14.11 -3.12 -1.09
N SER A 41 15.28 -3.02 -0.47
CA SER A 41 16.58 -3.13 -1.16
C SER A 41 16.83 -4.51 -1.79
N LYS A 42 16.32 -5.59 -1.19
CA LYS A 42 16.40 -6.96 -1.74
C LYS A 42 15.45 -7.16 -2.92
N ILE A 43 14.27 -6.54 -2.89
CA ILE A 43 13.35 -6.50 -4.03
C ILE A 43 14.02 -5.75 -5.19
N ILE A 44 14.59 -4.57 -4.95
CA ILE A 44 15.32 -3.80 -5.97
C ILE A 44 16.44 -4.62 -6.61
N LYS A 45 17.18 -5.39 -5.80
CA LYS A 45 18.35 -6.15 -6.28
C LYS A 45 17.99 -7.40 -7.08
N ASN A 46 16.89 -8.09 -6.75
CA ASN A 46 16.50 -9.31 -7.45
C ASN A 46 15.01 -9.62 -7.27
N ALA A 47 14.16 -8.86 -7.97
CA ALA A 47 12.73 -8.99 -7.83
C ALA A 47 12.17 -10.26 -8.49
N ASP A 48 12.80 -10.81 -9.54
CA ASP A 48 12.50 -12.15 -10.06
C ASP A 48 12.63 -13.22 -8.97
N ASN A 49 13.75 -13.25 -8.26
CA ASN A 49 13.95 -14.21 -7.17
C ASN A 49 13.01 -13.92 -5.99
N PHE A 50 12.75 -12.65 -5.68
CA PHE A 50 11.77 -12.29 -4.65
C PHE A 50 10.37 -12.84 -5.02
N ILE A 51 9.95 -12.65 -6.27
CA ILE A 51 8.67 -13.14 -6.79
C ILE A 51 8.68 -14.67 -6.81
N ALA A 52 9.67 -15.33 -7.38
CA ALA A 52 9.75 -16.78 -7.43
C ALA A 52 9.72 -17.38 -6.00
N LYS A 53 10.53 -16.88 -5.09
CA LYS A 53 10.63 -17.38 -3.71
C LYS A 53 9.35 -17.18 -2.91
N ASN A 54 8.74 -16.01 -3.01
CA ASN A 54 7.63 -15.65 -2.13
C ASN A 54 6.27 -15.93 -2.79
N PHE A 55 6.21 -15.99 -4.11
CA PHE A 55 4.98 -15.95 -4.88
C PHE A 55 4.73 -17.24 -5.68
N LYS A 56 5.66 -18.20 -5.82
CA LYS A 56 5.38 -19.41 -6.63
C LYS A 56 4.14 -20.21 -6.18
N ASN A 57 3.88 -20.30 -4.88
CA ASN A 57 2.83 -21.17 -4.32
C ASN A 57 1.56 -20.41 -3.85
N ASN A 58 1.53 -19.08 -3.90
CA ASN A 58 0.45 -18.28 -3.32
C ASN A 58 -0.62 -17.89 -4.36
N LYS A 59 -1.88 -18.24 -4.11
CA LYS A 59 -3.01 -17.94 -5.02
C LYS A 59 -3.27 -16.44 -5.18
N HIS A 60 -3.21 -15.68 -4.08
CA HIS A 60 -3.42 -14.23 -4.08
C HIS A 60 -2.34 -13.55 -3.23
N ILE A 61 -1.90 -12.37 -3.66
CA ILE A 61 -0.88 -11.59 -2.94
C ILE A 61 -1.35 -10.15 -2.79
N ILE A 62 -1.14 -9.63 -1.59
CA ILE A 62 -1.26 -8.22 -1.29
C ILE A 62 0.04 -7.72 -0.66
N ILE A 63 0.58 -6.65 -1.24
CA ILE A 63 1.71 -5.91 -0.70
C ILE A 63 1.18 -4.60 -0.14
N THR A 64 1.56 -4.25 1.10
CA THR A 64 1.30 -2.91 1.65
C THR A 64 2.61 -2.20 1.90
N TRP A 65 2.67 -0.91 1.58
CA TRP A 65 3.92 -0.16 1.68
C TRP A 65 3.71 1.29 2.12
N GLY A 66 4.39 1.68 3.20
CA GLY A 66 4.66 3.08 3.55
C GLY A 66 5.58 3.70 2.51
N PHE A 67 4.97 4.30 1.50
CA PHE A 67 5.67 4.78 0.32
C PHE A 67 6.56 5.98 0.66
N SER A 68 7.83 5.92 0.23
CA SER A 68 8.76 7.04 0.22
C SER A 68 8.87 7.56 -1.22
N PRO A 69 8.53 8.83 -1.50
CA PRO A 69 8.61 9.37 -2.85
C PRO A 69 10.07 9.61 -3.26
N ASP A 70 10.72 8.55 -3.69
CA ASP A 70 12.07 8.58 -4.27
C ASP A 70 12.14 7.68 -5.52
N LYS A 71 13.12 7.95 -6.38
CA LYS A 71 13.29 7.26 -7.67
C LYS A 71 13.46 5.75 -7.52
N LYS A 72 14.10 5.27 -6.44
CA LYS A 72 14.29 3.83 -6.20
C LYS A 72 12.96 3.17 -5.86
N THR A 73 12.16 3.78 -5.00
CA THR A 73 10.83 3.30 -4.64
C THR A 73 9.89 3.26 -5.85
N ILE A 74 9.87 4.32 -6.67
CA ILE A 74 9.08 4.36 -7.92
C ILE A 74 9.48 3.22 -8.85
N ASN A 75 10.78 2.98 -9.04
CA ASN A 75 11.29 1.90 -9.88
C ASN A 75 10.84 0.51 -9.39
N VAL A 76 10.76 0.27 -8.08
CA VAL A 76 10.23 -0.98 -7.53
C VAL A 76 8.76 -1.17 -7.92
N VAL A 77 7.94 -0.12 -7.78
CA VAL A 77 6.52 -0.23 -8.14
C VAL A 77 6.35 -0.49 -9.62
N ASN A 78 7.10 0.22 -10.46
CA ASN A 78 7.08 0.01 -11.90
C ASN A 78 7.51 -1.41 -12.27
N TYR A 79 8.49 -1.96 -11.56
CA TYR A 79 8.88 -3.35 -11.74
C TYR A 79 7.76 -4.31 -11.32
N LEU A 80 7.18 -4.17 -10.13
CA LEU A 80 6.05 -5.00 -9.67
C LEU A 80 4.85 -4.94 -10.64
N ASN A 81 4.55 -3.75 -11.18
CA ASN A 81 3.50 -3.56 -12.19
C ASN A 81 3.76 -4.43 -13.44
N LYS A 82 5.02 -4.56 -13.90
CA LYS A 82 5.40 -5.45 -15.02
C LYS A 82 5.12 -6.93 -14.74
N TYR A 83 5.09 -7.35 -13.47
CA TYR A 83 4.70 -8.71 -13.05
C TYR A 83 3.19 -8.87 -12.83
N GLY A 84 2.39 -7.86 -13.20
CA GLY A 84 0.93 -7.91 -13.14
C GLY A 84 0.33 -7.47 -11.80
N PHE A 85 1.10 -6.82 -10.92
CA PHE A 85 0.53 -6.15 -9.77
C PHE A 85 -0.37 -4.99 -10.23
N ARG A 86 -1.58 -4.94 -9.67
CA ARG A 86 -2.44 -3.76 -9.77
C ARG A 86 -2.14 -2.85 -8.59
N THR A 87 -1.72 -1.63 -8.89
CA THR A 87 -1.31 -0.67 -7.87
C THR A 87 -2.46 0.27 -7.52
N PHE A 88 -2.67 0.44 -6.21
CA PHE A 88 -3.64 1.36 -5.65
C PHE A 88 -2.96 2.33 -4.70
N TRP A 89 -3.39 3.58 -4.75
CA TRP A 89 -2.96 4.63 -3.84
C TRP A 89 -4.08 4.95 -2.86
N PHE A 90 -3.88 4.57 -1.60
CA PHE A 90 -4.82 4.90 -0.54
C PHE A 90 -4.62 6.35 -0.11
N ASP A 91 -5.69 7.11 -0.26
CA ASP A 91 -5.73 8.54 -0.02
C ASP A 91 -6.97 8.92 0.80
N GLY A 92 -7.11 10.21 1.08
CA GLY A 92 -8.36 10.80 1.54
C GLY A 92 -8.12 11.98 2.47
N ASN A 93 -9.00 12.14 3.45
CA ASN A 93 -8.95 13.29 4.36
C ASN A 93 -7.64 13.29 5.17
N LYS A 94 -6.72 14.19 4.81
CA LYS A 94 -5.39 14.33 5.45
C LYS A 94 -5.48 14.64 6.95
N ASN A 95 -6.48 15.41 7.37
CA ASN A 95 -6.69 15.72 8.79
C ASN A 95 -7.12 14.46 9.56
N SER A 96 -8.03 13.66 9.00
CA SER A 96 -8.39 12.35 9.57
C SER A 96 -7.20 11.41 9.62
N ALA A 97 -6.44 11.28 8.51
CA ALA A 97 -5.25 10.44 8.43
C ALA A 97 -4.19 10.85 9.47
N ARG A 98 -3.97 12.15 9.65
CA ARG A 98 -3.08 12.69 10.69
C ARG A 98 -3.58 12.36 12.09
N ARG A 99 -4.86 12.63 12.39
CA ARG A 99 -5.48 12.31 13.70
C ARG A 99 -5.27 10.84 14.06
N ILE A 100 -5.57 9.93 13.13
CA ILE A 100 -5.41 8.48 13.33
C ILE A 100 -3.96 8.09 13.53
N THR A 101 -3.04 8.69 12.77
CA THR A 101 -1.60 8.40 12.91
C THR A 101 -1.09 8.86 14.27
N MET A 102 -1.48 10.04 14.73
CA MET A 102 -1.09 10.57 16.04
C MET A 102 -1.65 9.76 17.21
N GLN A 103 -2.86 9.20 17.08
CA GLN A 103 -3.45 8.31 18.09
C GLN A 103 -2.64 7.03 18.34
N ARG A 104 -1.87 6.57 17.34
CA ARG A 104 -1.04 5.37 17.48
C ARG A 104 0.19 5.58 18.36
N LYS A 105 0.53 6.83 18.74
CA LYS A 105 1.71 7.22 19.55
C LYS A 105 3.07 6.68 19.07
N THR A 106 3.13 6.06 17.90
CA THR A 106 4.33 5.40 17.35
C THR A 106 5.06 6.23 16.28
N PHE A 107 4.61 7.46 16.03
CA PHE A 107 5.11 8.28 14.92
C PHE A 107 5.42 9.72 15.38
N ASP A 108 6.65 10.20 15.13
CA ASP A 108 7.02 11.59 15.39
C ASP A 108 6.22 12.53 14.45
N ASN A 109 5.51 13.48 15.03
CA ASN A 109 4.69 14.46 14.32
C ASN A 109 5.49 15.28 13.28
N ARG A 110 6.77 15.54 13.52
CA ARG A 110 7.68 16.22 12.58
C ARG A 110 7.98 15.35 11.38
N ILE A 111 8.20 14.05 11.59
CA ILE A 111 8.42 13.07 10.51
C ILE A 111 7.15 12.94 9.67
N LEU A 112 5.98 12.81 10.31
CA LEU A 112 4.69 12.78 9.63
C LEU A 112 4.47 14.03 8.78
N LYS A 113 4.72 15.23 9.33
CA LYS A 113 4.57 16.49 8.58
C LYS A 113 5.50 16.55 7.38
N LYS A 114 6.78 16.15 7.52
CA LYS A 114 7.73 16.08 6.41
C LYS A 114 7.27 15.11 5.33
N GLN A 115 6.82 13.91 5.72
CA GLN A 115 6.36 12.90 4.76
C GLN A 115 5.11 13.35 4.00
N MET A 116 4.11 13.90 4.71
CA MET A 116 2.90 14.44 4.07
C MET A 116 3.23 15.60 3.13
N SER A 117 4.14 16.50 3.53
CA SER A 117 4.57 17.62 2.68
C SER A 117 5.36 17.17 1.45
N ALA A 118 6.14 16.09 1.57
CA ALA A 118 6.85 15.49 0.43
C ALA A 118 5.86 14.85 -0.55
N LEU A 119 4.85 14.13 -0.04
CA LEU A 119 3.81 13.52 -0.86
C LEU A 119 2.96 14.56 -1.61
N ASP A 120 2.78 15.77 -1.06
CA ASP A 120 2.04 16.85 -1.72
C ASP A 120 2.79 17.46 -2.91
N LYS A 121 4.12 17.38 -2.90
CA LYS A 121 4.96 17.89 -3.99
C LYS A 121 5.05 16.92 -5.17
N TRP A 122 4.81 15.64 -4.93
CA TRP A 122 4.99 14.58 -5.92
C TRP A 122 3.63 14.08 -6.38
N ASN A 123 3.41 13.98 -7.69
CA ASN A 123 2.21 13.31 -8.22
C ASN A 123 2.41 11.78 -8.20
N VAL A 124 2.76 11.25 -7.02
CA VAL A 124 3.12 9.85 -6.82
C VAL A 124 2.13 8.88 -7.45
N PRO A 125 0.79 9.05 -7.29
CA PRO A 125 -0.16 8.11 -7.88
C PRO A 125 -0.01 8.01 -9.39
N LYS A 126 0.24 9.15 -10.06
CA LYS A 126 0.47 9.19 -11.51
C LYS A 126 1.78 8.48 -11.88
N ASP A 127 2.85 8.75 -11.15
CA ASP A 127 4.20 8.23 -11.46
C ASP A 127 4.31 6.70 -11.33
N ILE A 128 3.45 6.08 -10.52
CA ILE A 128 3.42 4.63 -10.31
C ILE A 128 2.19 3.95 -10.95
N ASN A 129 1.43 4.69 -11.77
CA ASN A 129 0.18 4.25 -12.41
C ASN A 129 -0.83 3.64 -11.41
N ALA A 130 -0.98 4.28 -10.24
CA ALA A 130 -1.89 3.84 -9.21
C ALA A 130 -3.31 4.35 -9.43
N LYS A 131 -4.30 3.49 -9.21
CA LYS A 131 -5.67 3.93 -9.01
C LYS A 131 -5.83 4.49 -7.59
N ILE A 132 -6.29 5.73 -7.49
CA ILE A 132 -6.55 6.37 -6.19
C ILE A 132 -7.82 5.78 -5.57
N ILE A 133 -7.76 5.46 -4.28
CA ILE A 133 -8.87 4.96 -3.46
C ILE A 133 -8.99 5.85 -2.23
N ASN A 134 -10.10 6.58 -2.12
CA ASN A 134 -10.40 7.32 -0.90
C ASN A 134 -10.91 6.34 0.18
N VAL A 135 -10.16 6.19 1.26
CA VAL A 135 -10.51 5.24 2.33
C VAL A 135 -11.46 5.83 3.37
N PHE A 136 -11.73 7.13 3.31
CA PHE A 136 -12.63 7.82 4.22
C PHE A 136 -13.99 8.11 3.57
N ASP A 137 -15.04 8.13 4.39
CA ASP A 137 -16.35 8.62 3.99
C ASP A 137 -16.40 10.16 4.02
N LYS A 138 -17.55 10.73 3.64
CA LYS A 138 -17.77 12.19 3.65
C LYS A 138 -17.64 12.82 5.04
N LYS A 139 -17.75 12.03 6.11
CA LYS A 139 -17.61 12.47 7.51
C LYS A 139 -16.17 12.30 8.02
N GLY A 140 -15.25 11.80 7.20
CA GLY A 140 -13.86 11.57 7.56
C GLY A 140 -13.62 10.31 8.40
N ASN A 141 -14.59 9.39 8.45
CA ASN A 141 -14.45 8.08 9.09
C ASN A 141 -13.98 7.03 8.09
N PHE A 142 -13.31 5.97 8.56
CA PHE A 142 -12.95 4.87 7.67
C PHE A 142 -14.19 4.24 7.05
N ARG A 143 -14.17 4.07 5.73
CA ARG A 143 -15.13 3.23 5.03
C ARG A 143 -14.98 1.79 5.52
N LYS A 144 -16.08 1.03 5.45
CA LYS A 144 -16.06 -0.41 5.76
C LYS A 144 -15.00 -1.10 4.88
N ILE A 145 -14.10 -1.85 5.51
CA ILE A 145 -12.98 -2.54 4.83
C ILE A 145 -13.43 -3.44 3.68
N MET A 146 -14.60 -4.06 3.82
CA MET A 146 -15.26 -4.87 2.79
C MET A 146 -15.55 -4.07 1.53
N ASN A 147 -16.00 -2.81 1.66
CA ASN A 147 -16.31 -1.95 0.52
C ASN A 147 -15.03 -1.56 -0.23
N ILE A 148 -13.94 -1.30 0.51
CA ILE A 148 -12.63 -1.01 -0.05
C ILE A 148 -12.09 -2.25 -0.79
N ALA A 149 -12.20 -3.44 -0.19
CA ALA A 149 -11.78 -4.71 -0.80
C ALA A 149 -12.51 -5.01 -2.13
N LYS A 150 -13.82 -4.76 -2.19
CA LYS A 150 -14.61 -4.85 -3.44
C LYS A 150 -14.13 -3.82 -4.48
N GLU A 151 -13.87 -2.59 -4.08
CA GLU A 151 -13.47 -1.51 -5.00
C GLU A 151 -12.11 -1.77 -5.67
N ILE A 152 -11.15 -2.35 -4.93
CA ILE A 152 -9.87 -2.80 -5.49
C ILE A 152 -9.99 -4.14 -6.23
N LYS A 153 -11.19 -4.71 -6.31
CA LYS A 153 -11.51 -6.02 -6.86
C LYS A 153 -10.64 -7.13 -6.25
N ALA A 154 -10.39 -7.05 -4.94
CA ALA A 154 -9.71 -8.11 -4.20
C ALA A 154 -10.65 -9.29 -3.95
N ILE A 155 -11.93 -9.00 -3.80
CA ILE A 155 -13.01 -9.97 -3.59
C ILE A 155 -14.08 -9.78 -4.64
#